data_AF-A0A529LXZ8-F1
#
_entry.id   AF-A0A529LXZ8-F1
#
_cell.length_a   1.000
_cell.length_b   1.000
_cell.length_c   1.000
_cell.angle_alpha   90.00
_cell.angle_beta   90.00
_cell.angle_gamma   90.00
#
_symmetry.space_group_name_H-M   'P 1'
#
loop_
_entity.id
_entity.type
_entity.pdbx_description
1 polymer ?
#
loop_
_entity_poly.entity_id
_entity_poly.type
_entity_poly.pdbx_seq_one_letter_code
_entity_poly.pdbx_strand_id
1 'polypeptide(L)' 'IHIDGSGENHAVDYLLTVFGAAYADGEPVASDDAETAAFYTLAQMADMPLAGDVFSVAEELLGPVQRATR' A
#
# COMPACT_ATOMS: atom_id res chain seq x y z
N ILE A 1 -2.02 9.99 5.12
CA ILE A 1 -0.74 9.24 5.30
C ILE A 1 0.24 9.75 4.27
N HIS A 2 1.49 10.01 4.66
CA HIS A 2 2.55 10.58 3.82
C HIS A 2 3.68 9.55 3.70
N ILE A 3 4.19 9.35 2.49
CA ILE A 3 5.41 8.57 2.20
C ILE A 3 6.48 9.56 1.73
N ASP A 4 7.63 9.59 2.41
CA ASP A 4 8.77 10.47 2.10
C ASP A 4 9.86 9.70 1.34
N GLY A 5 10.28 10.22 0.18
CA GLY A 5 11.27 9.59 -0.71
C GLY A 5 12.69 10.17 -0.60
N SER A 6 12.95 11.07 0.35
CA SER A 6 14.20 11.86 0.39
C SER A 6 15.47 11.01 0.63
N GLY A 7 15.32 9.79 1.15
CA GLY A 7 16.41 8.85 1.39
C GLY A 7 16.95 8.12 0.15
N GLU A 8 16.23 8.15 -0.98
CA GLU A 8 16.54 7.35 -2.17
C GLU A 8 17.18 8.17 -3.30
N ASN A 9 18.04 9.15 -2.98
CA ASN A 9 18.85 9.97 -3.91
C ASN A 9 18.16 10.31 -5.25
N HIS A 10 16.85 10.61 -5.18
CA HIS A 10 16.06 11.03 -6.31
C HIS A 10 16.21 12.54 -6.46
N ALA A 11 16.26 13.02 -7.70
CA ALA A 11 16.44 14.45 -7.98
C ALA A 11 15.28 15.35 -7.47
N VAL A 12 14.20 14.74 -6.98
CA VAL A 12 12.97 15.40 -6.53
C VAL A 12 12.32 14.60 -5.39
N ASP A 13 11.74 15.33 -4.43
CA ASP A 13 10.89 14.77 -3.38
C ASP A 13 9.46 14.56 -3.91
N TYR A 14 8.84 13.44 -3.54
CA TYR A 14 7.45 13.13 -3.89
C TYR A 14 6.57 13.10 -2.65
N LEU A 15 5.40 13.72 -2.75
CA LEU A 15 4.36 13.69 -1.72
C LEU A 15 3.19 12.83 -2.21
N LEU A 16 3.00 11.66 -1.59
CA LEU A 16 1.89 10.75 -1.91
C LEU A 16 0.78 10.84 -0.85
N THR A 17 -0.47 10.95 -1.30
CA THR A 17 -1.65 10.80 -0.42
C THR A 17 -2.32 9.47 -0.70
N VAL A 18 -2.44 8.63 0.33
CA VAL A 18 -3.05 7.30 0.25
C VAL A 18 -4.42 7.29 0.90
N PHE A 19 -5.39 6.65 0.24
CA PHE A 19 -6.78 6.51 0.72
C PHE A 19 -7.12 5.03 0.93
N GLY A 20 -7.76 4.73 2.07
CA GLY A 20 -8.36 3.43 2.32
C GLY A 20 -9.81 3.37 1.79
N ALA A 21 -10.22 2.22 1.28
CA ALA A 21 -11.59 1.96 0.85
C ALA A 21 -12.01 0.53 1.19
N ALA A 22 -13.31 0.34 1.41
CA ALA A 22 -13.89 -1.01 1.48
C ALA A 22 -14.00 -1.59 0.06
N TYR A 23 -13.64 -2.86 -0.09
CA TYR A 23 -13.87 -3.58 -1.33
C TYR A 23 -15.37 -3.67 -1.63
N ALA A 24 -15.76 -3.33 -2.86
CA ALA A 24 -17.15 -3.35 -3.30
C ALA A 24 -17.46 -4.56 -4.20
N ASP A 25 -16.70 -4.73 -5.29
CA ASP A 25 -16.80 -5.84 -6.25
C ASP A 25 -15.60 -5.82 -7.24
N GLY A 26 -15.44 -6.87 -8.05
CA GLY A 26 -14.47 -6.97 -9.14
C GLY A 26 -13.14 -7.68 -8.82
N GLU A 27 -12.41 -8.08 -9.86
CA GLU A 27 -11.12 -8.79 -9.73
C GLU A 27 -9.93 -7.86 -10.02
N PRO A 28 -8.77 -8.08 -9.38
CA PRO A 28 -7.58 -7.29 -9.64
C PRO A 28 -7.03 -7.59 -11.04
N VAL A 29 -6.81 -6.54 -11.83
CA VAL A 29 -6.29 -6.65 -13.21
C VAL A 29 -5.14 -5.67 -13.38
N ALA A 30 -3.97 -6.19 -13.77
CA ALA A 30 -2.82 -5.39 -14.10
C ALA A 30 -3.10 -4.53 -15.34
N SER A 31 -2.54 -3.32 -15.36
CA SER A 31 -2.66 -2.40 -16.49
C SER A 31 -1.26 -1.96 -16.95
N ASP A 32 -1.18 -0.94 -17.80
CA ASP A 32 0.06 -0.56 -18.49
C ASP A 32 1.23 -0.24 -17.54
N ASP A 33 0.94 0.26 -16.34
CA ASP A 33 1.93 0.73 -15.37
C ASP A 33 2.33 -0.33 -14.32
N ALA A 34 1.79 -1.56 -14.40
CA ALA A 34 2.08 -2.63 -13.43
C ALA A 34 2.16 -4.01 -14.09
N GLU A 35 3.17 -4.80 -13.72
CA GLU A 35 3.31 -6.18 -14.21
C GLU A 35 2.23 -7.11 -13.63
N THR A 36 1.84 -6.90 -12.36
CA THR A 36 0.88 -7.75 -11.66
C THR A 36 -0.08 -6.93 -10.79
N ALA A 37 -1.27 -7.49 -10.55
CA ALA A 37 -2.24 -6.95 -9.59
C ALA A 37 -2.88 -8.13 -8.84
N ALA A 38 -2.91 -8.05 -7.51
CA ALA A 38 -3.51 -9.08 -6.67
C ALA A 38 -3.89 -8.52 -5.29
N PHE A 39 -4.74 -9.23 -4.57
CA PHE A 39 -4.99 -8.98 -3.16
C PHE A 39 -3.99 -9.74 -2.29
N TYR A 40 -3.40 -9.05 -1.32
CA TYR A 40 -2.49 -9.63 -0.35
C TYR A 40 -2.93 -9.29 1.07
N THR A 41 -2.75 -10.25 1.97
CA THR A 41 -2.88 -10.01 3.41
C THR A 41 -1.65 -9.27 3.93
N LEU A 42 -1.77 -8.60 5.08
CA LEU A 42 -0.62 -7.99 5.76
C LEU A 42 0.50 -9.01 6.03
N ALA A 43 0.16 -10.25 6.37
CA ALA A 43 1.15 -11.30 6.59
C ALA A 43 1.92 -11.65 5.30
N GLN A 44 1.26 -11.63 4.14
CA GLN A 44 1.93 -11.85 2.85
C GLN A 44 2.80 -10.65 2.45
N MET A 45 2.31 -9.42 2.69
CA MET A 45 3.06 -8.20 2.39
C MET A 45 4.37 -8.08 3.19
N ALA A 46 4.42 -8.63 4.41
CA ALA A 46 5.61 -8.57 5.26
C ALA A 46 6.84 -9.27 4.67
N ASP A 47 6.65 -10.21 3.74
CA ASP A 47 7.75 -10.95 3.07
C ASP A 47 8.08 -10.36 1.68
N MET A 48 7.34 -9.34 1.22
CA MET A 48 7.49 -8.78 -0.11
C MET A 48 8.58 -7.69 -0.15
N PRO A 49 9.32 -7.55 -1.26
CA PRO A 49 10.28 -6.47 -1.46
C PRO A 49 9.55 -5.15 -1.78
N LEU A 50 8.87 -4.58 -0.79
CA LEU A 50 8.12 -3.33 -0.92
C LEU A 50 9.04 -2.12 -0.79
N ALA A 51 8.69 -1.04 -1.49
CA ALA A 51 9.39 0.23 -1.38
C ALA A 51 9.06 0.92 -0.05
N GLY A 52 10.09 1.41 0.65
CA GLY A 52 9.99 2.29 1.82
C GLY A 52 8.81 1.99 2.77
N ASP A 53 8.00 3.01 3.01
CA ASP A 53 6.90 2.99 3.98
C ASP A 53 5.63 2.27 3.53
N VAL A 54 5.60 1.61 2.36
CA VAL A 54 4.38 0.99 1.83
C VAL A 54 3.75 0.00 2.81
N PHE A 55 4.56 -0.83 3.47
CA PHE A 55 4.09 -1.77 4.47
C PHE A 55 3.47 -1.06 5.69
N SER A 56 4.16 -0.05 6.23
CA SER A 56 3.71 0.75 7.37
C SER A 56 2.37 1.46 7.08
N VAL A 57 2.20 1.98 5.86
CA VAL A 57 0.93 2.61 5.43
C VAL A 57 -0.20 1.59 5.41
N ALA A 58 0.04 0.37 4.92
CA ALA A 58 -0.97 -0.69 4.91
C ALA A 58 -1.41 -1.11 6.32
N GLU A 59 -0.46 -1.21 7.26
CA GLU A 59 -0.76 -1.47 8.68
C GLU A 59 -1.62 -0.37 9.30
N GLU A 60 -1.33 0.91 9.01
CA GLU A 60 -2.11 2.03 9.54
C GLU A 60 -3.54 2.07 8.97
N LEU A 61 -3.71 1.83 7.67
CA LEU A 61 -5.03 1.82 7.03
C LEU A 61 -5.91 0.67 7.54
N LEU A 62 -5.35 -0.52 7.70
CA LEU A 62 -6.11 -1.72 8.05
C LEU A 62 -6.24 -1.94 9.56
N GLY A 63 -5.35 -1.37 10.37
CA GLY A 63 -5.39 -1.50 11.83
C GLY A 63 -6.73 -1.09 12.47
N PRO A 64 -7.28 0.10 12.16
CA PRO A 64 -8.60 0.53 12.65
C PRO A 64 -9.72 -0.38 12.16
N VAL A 65 -9.67 -0.82 10.89
CA VAL A 65 -10.68 -1.69 10.28
C VAL A 65 -10.73 -3.04 10.99
N GLN A 66 -9.57 -3.66 11.23
CA GLN A 66 -9.48 -4.94 11.94
C GLN A 66 -9.96 -4.87 13.40
N ARG A 67 -9.87 -3.71 14.05
CA ARG A 67 -10.40 -3.50 15.41
C ARG A 67 -11.93 -3.36 15.42
N ALA A 68 -12.52 -2.85 14.34
CA ALA A 68 -13.97 -2.68 14.23
C ALA A 68 -14.71 -4.00 13.93
N THR A 69 -14.03 -4.98 13.32
CA THR A 69 -14.57 -6.30 13.00
C THR A 69 -14.36 -7.36 14.10
N ARG A 70 -13.78 -7.00 15.24
CA ARG A 70 -13.46 -7.91 16.35
C ARG A 70 -14.36 -7.67 17.56
#